data_AF-A0A508BB99-F1
#
_entry.id   AF-A0A508BB99-F1
#
_cell.length_a   1.000
_cell.length_b   1.000
_cell.length_c   1.000
_cell.angle_alpha   90.00
_cell.angle_beta   90.00
_cell.angle_gamma   90.00
#
_symmetry.space_group_name_H-M   'P 1'
#
loop_
_entity.id
_entity.type
_entity.pdbx_description
1 polymer ?
#
loop_
_entity_poly.entity_id
_entity_poly.type
_entity_poly.pdbx_seq_one_letter_code
_entity_poly.pdbx_strand_id
1 'polypeptide(L)'
;MPSRASLTFDHAIQDAVDLVNHFDKLNSQPPPPENEVLKRASLVMALAALETYFEDRLVEAVDAIAGTGDGHLPQFMRDSLANDLKYFHTPSTDRVRPLFQKYLGVDITESWRWNMMEPAAARNELNRLAKKRGDIAHRSWRPANGTPTKHAVSRDDLRRHIHFIRQLVVATDAALAKSA
;
A
#
# COMPACT_ATOMS: atom_id res chain seq x y z
N MET A 1 16.83 -11.35 4.34
CA MET A 1 16.27 -11.74 3.02
C MET A 1 14.89 -11.12 2.89
N PRO A 2 14.44 -10.72 1.69
CA PRO A 2 13.10 -10.19 1.50
C PRO A 2 12.05 -11.26 1.84
N SER A 3 10.91 -10.85 2.42
CA SER A 3 9.76 -11.73 2.65
C SER A 3 9.15 -12.20 1.33
N ARG A 4 8.33 -13.26 1.34
CA ARG A 4 7.62 -13.69 0.12
C ARG A 4 6.61 -12.60 -0.29
N ALA A 5 5.96 -11.96 0.68
CA ALA A 5 5.06 -10.83 0.49
C ALA A 5 5.75 -9.65 -0.21
N SER A 6 7.00 -9.34 0.16
CA SER A 6 7.79 -8.27 -0.47
C SER A 6 8.13 -8.59 -1.94
N LEU A 7 8.46 -9.85 -2.24
CA LEU A 7 8.68 -10.31 -3.62
C LEU A 7 7.40 -10.26 -4.46
N THR A 8 6.26 -10.67 -3.90
CA THR A 8 4.93 -10.55 -4.55
C THR A 8 4.59 -9.09 -4.80
N PHE A 9 4.85 -8.21 -3.83
CA PHE A 9 4.66 -6.78 -3.94
C PHE A 9 5.49 -6.16 -5.06
N ASP A 10 6.78 -6.54 -5.20
CA ASP A 10 7.65 -6.02 -6.26
C ASP A 10 7.12 -6.34 -7.66
N HIS A 11 6.45 -7.48 -7.82
CA HIS A 11 5.73 -7.79 -9.06
C HIS A 11 4.45 -6.97 -9.20
N ALA A 12 3.60 -6.93 -8.16
CA ALA A 12 2.29 -6.26 -8.21
C ALA A 12 2.38 -4.74 -8.39
N ILE A 13 3.40 -4.09 -7.81
CA ILE A 13 3.61 -2.64 -7.94
C ILE A 13 4.00 -2.22 -9.37
N GLN A 14 4.43 -3.18 -10.20
CA GLN A 14 4.83 -2.90 -11.58
C GLN A 14 3.66 -2.43 -12.45
N ASP A 15 2.42 -2.89 -12.19
CA ASP A 15 1.22 -2.39 -12.88
C ASP A 15 1.06 -0.87 -12.68
N ALA A 16 1.30 -0.38 -11.46
CA ALA A 16 1.25 1.04 -11.16
C ALA A 16 2.35 1.81 -11.90
N VAL A 17 3.56 1.25 -11.97
CA VAL A 17 4.71 1.84 -12.69
C VAL A 17 4.43 1.89 -14.20
N ASP A 18 3.91 0.81 -14.76
CA ASP A 18 3.60 0.72 -16.18
C ASP A 18 2.52 1.70 -16.57
N LEU A 19 1.49 1.92 -15.74
CA LEU A 19 0.50 2.98 -15.99
C LEU A 19 1.11 4.38 -16.06
N VAL A 20 2.13 4.69 -15.25
CA VAL A 20 2.89 5.95 -15.35
C VAL A 20 3.69 6.02 -16.64
N ASN A 21 4.35 4.91 -17.01
CA ASN A 21 5.13 4.84 -18.24
C ASN A 21 4.24 4.97 -19.48
N HIS A 22 3.03 4.40 -19.46
CA HIS A 22 2.04 4.55 -20.52
C HIS A 22 1.55 5.99 -20.59
N PHE A 23 1.29 6.64 -19.45
CA PHE A 23 1.01 8.08 -19.43
C PHE A 23 2.13 8.86 -20.13
N ASP A 24 3.40 8.63 -19.76
CA ASP A 24 4.55 9.32 -20.36
C ASP A 24 4.66 9.11 -21.88
N LYS A 25 4.35 7.90 -22.38
CA LYS A 25 4.36 7.58 -23.82
C LYS A 25 3.21 8.21 -24.59
N LEU A 26 2.02 8.25 -23.99
CA LEU A 26 0.80 8.76 -24.62
C LEU A 26 0.65 10.27 -24.46
N ASN A 27 1.49 10.91 -23.66
CA ASN A 27 1.45 12.33 -23.39
C ASN A 27 1.96 13.13 -24.59
N SER A 28 1.07 13.40 -25.55
CA SER A 28 1.28 14.43 -26.58
C SER A 28 1.13 15.83 -25.98
N GLN A 29 1.64 16.86 -26.67
CA GLN A 29 1.49 18.26 -26.27
C GLN A 29 0.40 18.92 -27.14
N PRO A 30 -0.74 19.37 -26.57
CA PRO A 30 -1.14 19.25 -25.16
C PRO A 30 -1.65 17.83 -24.79
N PRO A 31 -1.58 17.44 -23.50
CA PRO A 31 -2.04 16.13 -23.04
C PRO A 31 -3.53 15.94 -23.32
N PRO A 32 -3.94 14.81 -23.93
CA PRO A 32 -5.35 14.44 -23.98
C PRO A 32 -5.90 14.31 -22.55
N PRO A 33 -6.98 15.00 -22.16
CA PRO A 33 -7.52 14.99 -20.79
C PRO A 33 -7.85 13.58 -20.26
N GLU A 34 -8.18 12.66 -21.16
CA GLU A 34 -8.45 11.26 -20.87
C GLU A 34 -7.23 10.52 -20.28
N ASN A 35 -6.01 10.90 -20.67
CA ASN A 35 -4.78 10.24 -20.20
C ASN A 35 -4.55 10.43 -18.70
N GLU A 36 -5.15 11.46 -18.10
CA GLU A 36 -5.16 11.67 -16.64
C GLU A 36 -5.74 10.48 -15.86
N VAL A 37 -6.56 9.64 -16.50
CA VAL A 37 -7.06 8.40 -15.90
C VAL A 37 -5.92 7.46 -15.50
N LEU A 38 -4.84 7.42 -16.27
CA LEU A 38 -3.71 6.52 -16.03
C LEU A 38 -3.00 6.87 -14.72
N LYS A 39 -2.84 8.16 -14.42
CA LYS A 39 -2.26 8.60 -13.13
C LYS A 39 -3.14 8.25 -11.94
N ARG A 40 -4.46 8.38 -12.08
CA ARG A 40 -5.42 8.00 -11.03
C ARG A 40 -5.43 6.49 -10.81
N ALA A 41 -5.50 5.72 -11.90
CA ALA A 41 -5.45 4.26 -11.86
C ALA A 41 -4.14 3.75 -11.25
N SER A 42 -3.01 4.35 -11.62
CA SER A 42 -1.69 4.00 -11.07
C SER A 42 -1.64 4.15 -9.54
N LEU A 43 -2.14 5.26 -8.98
CA LEU A 43 -2.18 5.41 -7.51
C LEU A 43 -3.08 4.36 -6.85
N VAL A 44 -4.22 4.02 -7.46
CA VAL A 44 -5.12 2.98 -6.95
C VAL A 44 -4.43 1.61 -6.97
N MET A 45 -3.76 1.26 -8.09
CA MET A 45 -3.02 0.00 -8.21
C MET A 45 -1.85 -0.07 -7.21
N ALA A 46 -1.14 1.04 -6.98
CA ALA A 46 -0.05 1.07 -6.02
C ALA A 46 -0.52 0.81 -4.57
N LEU A 47 -1.68 1.36 -4.20
CA LEU A 47 -2.26 1.13 -2.87
C LEU A 47 -2.88 -0.26 -2.74
N ALA A 48 -3.42 -0.83 -3.83
CA ALA A 48 -3.88 -2.22 -3.86
C ALA A 48 -2.69 -3.19 -3.67
N ALA A 49 -1.56 -2.96 -4.34
CA ALA A 49 -0.35 -3.75 -4.12
C ALA A 49 0.14 -3.66 -2.67
N LEU A 50 0.10 -2.46 -2.07
CA LEU A 50 0.46 -2.27 -0.65
C LEU A 50 -0.52 -2.97 0.31
N GLU A 51 -1.81 -2.99 -0.02
CA GLU A 51 -2.83 -3.72 0.74
C GLU A 51 -2.48 -5.20 0.81
N THR A 52 -2.32 -5.85 -0.35
CA THR A 52 -1.95 -7.25 -0.47
C THR A 52 -0.63 -7.54 0.24
N TYR A 53 0.36 -6.65 0.15
CA TYR A 53 1.60 -6.79 0.91
C TYR A 53 1.36 -6.92 2.41
N PHE A 54 0.54 -6.03 3.02
CA PHE A 54 0.30 -6.10 4.46
C PHE A 54 -0.46 -7.36 4.87
N GLU A 55 -1.43 -7.79 4.05
CA GLU A 55 -2.19 -9.03 4.26
C GLU A 55 -1.25 -10.24 4.23
N ASP A 56 -0.51 -10.42 3.13
CA ASP A 56 0.43 -11.53 2.94
C ASP A 56 1.53 -11.52 3.99
N ARG A 57 2.08 -10.34 4.31
CA ARG A 57 3.17 -10.23 5.27
C ARG A 57 2.71 -10.62 6.67
N LEU A 58 1.49 -10.25 7.05
CA LEU A 58 0.93 -10.63 8.34
C LEU A 58 0.63 -12.13 8.41
N VAL A 59 0.09 -12.71 7.33
CA VAL A 59 -0.10 -14.17 7.20
C VAL A 59 1.21 -14.91 7.37
N GLU A 60 2.27 -14.49 6.66
CA GLU A 60 3.60 -15.10 6.78
C GLU A 60 4.16 -15.04 8.20
N ALA A 61 3.99 -13.91 8.89
CA ALA A 61 4.46 -13.77 10.27
C ALA A 61 3.67 -14.66 11.24
N VAL A 62 2.35 -14.72 11.09
CA VAL A 62 1.48 -15.54 11.94
C VAL A 62 1.73 -17.03 11.70
N ASP A 63 1.91 -17.46 10.46
CA ASP A 63 2.22 -18.85 10.15
C ASP A 63 3.58 -19.28 10.72
N ALA A 64 4.58 -18.39 10.71
CA ALA A 64 5.86 -18.67 11.33
C ALA A 64 5.75 -18.88 12.85
N ILE A 65 4.89 -18.11 13.54
CA ILE A 65 4.64 -18.25 14.99
C ILE A 65 3.77 -19.47 15.30
N ALA A 66 2.73 -19.70 14.51
CA ALA A 66 1.80 -20.81 14.69
C ALA A 66 2.45 -22.17 14.42
N GLY A 67 3.51 -22.20 13.59
CA GLY A 67 4.23 -23.41 13.20
C GLY A 67 3.39 -24.33 12.31
N THR A 68 3.94 -25.50 11.97
CA THR A 68 3.31 -26.45 11.02
C THR A 68 2.34 -27.45 11.67
N GLY A 69 1.93 -27.21 12.92
CA GLY A 69 1.07 -28.14 13.65
C GLY A 69 -0.41 -27.96 13.34
N ASP A 70 -1.14 -29.08 13.30
CA ASP A 70 -2.61 -29.12 13.14
C ASP A 70 -3.36 -28.94 14.48
N GLY A 71 -2.71 -28.30 15.45
CA GLY A 71 -3.28 -28.04 16.76
C GLY A 71 -4.42 -27.02 16.69
N HIS A 72 -5.32 -27.07 17.67
CA HIS A 72 -6.46 -26.14 17.74
C HIS A 72 -6.02 -24.66 17.80
N LEU A 73 -4.91 -24.36 18.51
CA LEU A 73 -4.41 -23.00 18.65
C LEU A 73 -3.84 -22.41 17.33
N PRO A 74 -2.93 -23.09 16.60
CA PRO A 74 -2.52 -22.68 15.25
C PRO A 74 -3.70 -22.44 14.31
N GLN A 75 -4.68 -23.35 14.30
CA GLN A 75 -5.88 -23.22 13.47
C GLN A 75 -6.71 -22.00 13.85
N PHE A 76 -6.95 -21.79 15.16
CA PHE A 76 -7.65 -20.62 15.65
C PHE A 76 -6.97 -19.30 15.26
N MET A 77 -5.64 -19.23 15.32
CA MET A 77 -4.89 -18.03 14.93
C MET A 77 -5.07 -17.72 13.44
N ARG A 78 -4.97 -18.73 12.57
CA ARG A 78 -5.19 -18.59 11.11
C ARG A 78 -6.61 -18.18 10.78
N ASP A 79 -7.60 -18.83 11.38
CA ASP A 79 -9.02 -18.52 11.15
C ASP A 79 -9.38 -17.13 11.67
N SER A 80 -8.83 -16.74 12.81
CA SER A 80 -8.99 -15.40 13.35
C SER A 80 -8.41 -14.35 12.40
N LEU A 81 -7.16 -14.55 11.94
CA LEU A 81 -6.51 -13.63 11.02
C LEU A 81 -7.30 -13.53 9.70
N ALA A 82 -7.67 -14.67 9.12
CA ALA A 82 -8.43 -14.71 7.86
C ALA A 82 -9.78 -13.96 7.98
N ASN A 83 -10.43 -14.00 9.14
CA ASN A 83 -11.66 -13.24 9.37
C ASN A 83 -11.41 -11.74 9.50
N ASP A 84 -10.35 -11.32 10.18
CA ASP A 84 -9.99 -9.91 10.29
C ASP A 84 -9.59 -9.30 8.93
N LEU A 85 -8.83 -10.05 8.12
CA LEU A 85 -8.36 -9.59 6.81
C LEU A 85 -9.51 -9.33 5.82
N LYS A 86 -10.66 -9.99 5.96
CA LYS A 86 -11.86 -9.70 5.15
C LYS A 86 -12.31 -8.23 5.22
N TYR A 87 -11.92 -7.51 6.28
CA TYR A 87 -12.31 -6.13 6.53
C TYR A 87 -11.15 -5.13 6.43
N PHE A 88 -9.93 -5.59 6.12
CA PHE A 88 -8.74 -4.73 6.14
C PHE A 88 -8.78 -3.63 5.07
N HIS A 89 -9.42 -3.88 3.92
CA HIS A 89 -9.78 -2.96 2.85
C HIS A 89 -9.04 -1.61 2.84
N THR A 90 -8.15 -1.32 1.90
CA THR A 90 -7.35 -0.07 1.85
C THR A 90 -6.42 0.17 3.05
N PRO A 91 -5.10 0.19 2.85
CA PRO A 91 -4.13 0.33 3.94
C PRO A 91 -4.12 1.75 4.49
N SER A 92 -4.46 1.90 5.76
CA SER A 92 -4.32 3.13 6.56
C SER A 92 -3.69 2.80 7.91
N THR A 93 -3.13 3.81 8.58
CA THR A 93 -2.44 3.61 9.87
C THR A 93 -3.36 2.98 10.91
N ASP A 94 -4.60 3.45 10.98
CA ASP A 94 -5.65 2.98 11.90
C ASP A 94 -6.11 1.54 11.64
N ARG A 95 -5.78 0.98 10.47
CA ARG A 95 -6.09 -0.41 10.11
C ARG A 95 -4.86 -1.31 10.22
N VAL A 96 -3.72 -0.84 9.74
CA VAL A 96 -2.45 -1.58 9.76
C VAL A 96 -1.99 -1.80 11.20
N ARG A 97 -1.92 -0.73 12.01
CA ARG A 97 -1.36 -0.83 13.36
C ARG A 97 -2.09 -1.83 14.25
N PRO A 98 -3.43 -1.80 14.40
CA PRO A 98 -4.11 -2.72 15.31
C PRO A 98 -3.96 -4.19 14.91
N LEU A 99 -3.89 -4.49 13.60
CA LEU A 99 -3.70 -5.86 13.11
C LEU A 99 -2.34 -6.43 13.54
N PHE A 100 -1.26 -5.69 13.26
CA PHE A 100 0.09 -6.14 13.63
C PHE A 100 0.25 -6.19 15.15
N GLN A 101 -0.35 -5.27 15.91
CA GLN A 101 -0.37 -5.34 17.36
C GLN A 101 -1.16 -6.56 17.89
N LYS A 102 -2.33 -6.86 17.30
CA LYS A 102 -3.17 -7.98 17.72
C LYS A 102 -2.48 -9.33 17.56
N TYR A 103 -1.83 -9.56 16.43
CA TYR A 103 -1.28 -10.88 16.09
C TYR A 103 0.19 -11.05 16.43
N LEU A 104 0.99 -9.98 16.39
CA LEU A 104 2.43 -10.05 16.57
C LEU A 104 2.91 -9.27 17.81
N GLY A 105 2.03 -8.54 18.48
CA GLY A 105 2.41 -7.72 19.64
C GLY A 105 3.30 -6.53 19.32
N VAL A 106 3.48 -6.17 18.04
CA VAL A 106 4.39 -5.11 17.59
C VAL A 106 3.66 -3.99 16.86
N ASP A 107 4.03 -2.73 17.15
CA ASP A 107 3.64 -1.59 16.34
C ASP A 107 4.66 -1.38 15.22
N ILE A 108 4.41 -1.98 14.06
CA ILE A 108 5.30 -1.81 12.89
C ILE A 108 5.37 -0.36 12.41
N THR A 109 4.39 0.49 12.74
CA THR A 109 4.37 1.88 12.27
C THR A 109 5.44 2.75 12.93
N GLU A 110 6.02 2.32 14.06
CA GLU A 110 7.16 2.99 14.71
C GLU A 110 8.49 2.73 13.98
N SER A 111 8.53 1.69 13.16
CA SER A 111 9.68 1.34 12.33
C SER A 111 9.73 2.08 10.99
N TRP A 112 8.66 2.80 10.64
CA TRP A 112 8.54 3.52 9.37
C TRP A 112 9.40 4.79 9.36
N ARG A 113 10.72 4.58 9.26
CA ARG A 113 11.74 5.62 9.25
C ARG A 113 12.77 5.38 8.17
N TRP A 114 13.07 6.41 7.37
CA TRP A 114 14.11 6.39 6.33
C TRP A 114 14.36 7.83 5.86
N ASN A 115 15.60 8.21 5.55
CA ASN A 115 15.90 9.50 4.88
C ASN A 115 15.11 10.72 5.40
N MET A 116 15.23 11.06 6.70
CA MET A 116 14.49 12.14 7.38
C MET A 116 12.95 11.98 7.45
N MET A 117 12.40 10.86 6.95
CA MET A 117 11.03 10.45 7.22
C MET A 117 10.97 9.91 8.64
N GLU A 118 10.23 10.61 9.50
CA GLU A 118 9.91 10.14 10.85
C GLU A 118 8.61 9.32 10.86
N PRO A 119 8.43 8.38 11.81
CA PRO A 119 7.24 7.52 11.89
C PRO A 119 5.91 8.28 11.83
N ALA A 120 5.81 9.40 12.54
CA ALA A 120 4.62 10.23 12.53
C ALA A 120 4.30 10.81 11.13
N ALA A 121 5.33 11.23 10.40
CA ALA A 121 5.19 11.74 9.04
C ALA A 121 4.80 10.63 8.06
N ALA A 122 5.39 9.44 8.18
CA ALA A 122 5.03 8.29 7.36
C ALA A 122 3.56 7.87 7.54
N ARG A 123 3.09 7.81 8.79
CA ARG A 123 1.68 7.53 9.10
C ARG A 123 0.72 8.55 8.50
N ASN A 124 1.05 9.84 8.65
CA ASN A 124 0.25 10.92 8.08
C ASN A 124 0.19 10.84 6.55
N GLU A 125 1.31 10.53 5.90
CA GLU A 125 1.37 10.37 4.46
C GLU A 125 0.56 9.15 3.98
N LEU A 126 0.67 7.99 4.65
CA LEU A 126 -0.15 6.81 4.33
C LEU A 126 -1.65 7.13 4.44
N ASN A 127 -2.08 7.77 5.52
CA ASN A 127 -3.49 8.15 5.72
C ASN A 127 -3.96 9.12 4.63
N ARG A 128 -3.10 10.05 4.21
CA ARG A 128 -3.40 10.98 3.11
C ARG A 128 -3.58 10.24 1.79
N LEU A 129 -2.75 9.24 1.50
CA LEU A 129 -2.87 8.41 0.30
C LEU A 129 -4.12 7.53 0.33
N ALA A 130 -4.44 6.91 1.47
CA ALA A 130 -5.66 6.14 1.65
C ALA A 130 -6.92 6.97 1.37
N LYS A 131 -6.99 8.19 1.93
CA LYS A 131 -8.08 9.14 1.65
C LYS A 131 -8.13 9.51 0.16
N LYS A 132 -6.97 9.79 -0.43
CA LYS A 132 -6.87 10.17 -1.85
C LYS A 132 -7.36 9.05 -2.79
N ARG A 133 -7.10 7.78 -2.45
CA ARG A 133 -7.65 6.62 -3.17
C ARG A 133 -9.17 6.56 -3.11
N GLY A 134 -9.75 6.78 -1.93
CA GLY A 134 -11.21 6.89 -1.77
C GLY A 134 -11.82 8.03 -2.60
N ASP A 135 -11.21 9.22 -2.54
CA ASP A 135 -11.67 10.37 -3.34
C ASP A 135 -11.61 10.08 -4.85
N ILE A 136 -10.52 9.46 -5.34
CA ILE A 136 -10.38 9.07 -6.75
C ILE A 136 -11.45 8.07 -7.17
N ALA A 137 -11.72 7.05 -6.35
CA ALA A 137 -12.65 5.98 -6.67
C ALA A 137 -14.12 6.44 -6.65
N HIS A 138 -14.50 7.28 -5.68
CA HIS A 138 -15.91 7.62 -5.45
C HIS A 138 -16.35 8.95 -6.06
N ARG A 139 -15.45 9.94 -6.17
CA ARG A 139 -15.81 11.32 -6.54
C ARG A 139 -15.44 11.71 -7.95
N SER A 140 -15.04 10.73 -8.78
CA SER A 140 -14.77 10.87 -10.22
C SER A 140 -14.17 12.24 -10.57
N TRP A 141 -12.89 12.44 -10.29
CA TRP A 141 -12.16 13.69 -10.62
C TRP A 141 -11.92 13.88 -12.14
N ARG A 142 -12.90 13.52 -12.97
CA ARG A 142 -12.91 13.87 -14.39
C ARG A 142 -13.28 15.35 -14.52
N PRO A 143 -12.53 16.14 -15.30
CA PRO A 143 -12.93 17.51 -15.62
C PRO A 143 -14.33 17.51 -16.24
N ALA A 144 -15.22 18.37 -15.74
CA ALA A 144 -16.45 18.70 -16.45
C ALA A 144 -16.10 19.61 -17.64
N ASN A 145 -16.74 19.39 -18.80
CA ASN A 145 -16.43 20.06 -20.05
C ASN A 145 -16.19 21.58 -19.87
N GLY A 146 -15.00 22.04 -20.25
CA GLY A 146 -14.65 23.46 -20.33
C GLY A 146 -14.06 24.10 -19.07
N THR A 147 -13.94 23.39 -17.94
CA THR A 147 -13.28 23.94 -16.74
C THR A 147 -11.88 23.33 -16.55
N PRO A 148 -10.80 24.14 -16.52
CA PRO A 148 -9.48 23.65 -16.16
C PRO A 148 -9.50 23.23 -14.68
N THR A 149 -9.55 21.93 -14.42
CA THR A 149 -9.44 21.41 -13.05
C THR A 149 -7.98 21.07 -12.76
N LYS A 150 -7.52 21.42 -11.55
CA LYS A 150 -6.19 21.03 -11.08
C LYS A 150 -6.06 19.51 -11.12
N HIS A 151 -4.96 19.00 -11.66
CA HIS A 151 -4.70 17.56 -11.72
C HIS A 151 -4.91 16.89 -10.37
N ALA A 152 -5.72 15.84 -10.37
CA ALA A 152 -5.91 14.91 -9.25
C ALA A 152 -4.58 14.47 -8.61
N VAL A 153 -3.64 14.07 -9.46
CA VAL A 153 -2.30 13.60 -9.11
C VAL A 153 -1.36 14.11 -10.19
N SER A 154 -0.30 14.82 -9.82
CA SER A 154 0.76 15.16 -10.77
C SER A 154 1.66 13.94 -11.02
N ARG A 155 2.36 13.93 -12.15
CA ARG A 155 3.31 12.85 -12.48
C ARG A 155 4.40 12.70 -11.41
N ASP A 156 4.94 13.83 -10.95
CA ASP A 156 6.02 13.82 -9.96
C ASP A 156 5.52 13.41 -8.58
N ASP A 157 4.30 13.82 -8.20
CA ASP A 157 3.63 13.30 -7.00
C ASP A 157 3.53 11.78 -7.04
N LEU A 158 3.09 11.22 -8.17
CA LEU A 158 2.86 9.79 -8.31
C LEU A 158 4.16 8.98 -8.17
N ARG A 159 5.25 9.44 -8.80
CA ARG A 159 6.57 8.82 -8.63
C ARG A 159 7.03 8.85 -7.17
N ARG A 160 6.81 9.98 -6.48
CA ARG A 160 7.09 10.09 -5.04
C ARG A 160 6.22 9.14 -4.21
N HIS A 161 4.93 8.99 -4.54
CA HIS A 161 4.01 8.09 -3.84
C HIS A 161 4.41 6.63 -4.02
N ILE A 162 4.77 6.20 -5.24
CA ILE A 162 5.25 4.83 -5.49
C ILE A 162 6.54 4.57 -4.70
N HIS A 163 7.47 5.53 -4.69
CA HIS A 163 8.70 5.39 -3.88
C HIS A 163 8.39 5.29 -2.39
N PHE A 164 7.51 6.15 -1.86
CA PHE A 164 7.05 6.10 -0.47
C PHE A 164 6.45 4.74 -0.11
N ILE A 165 5.57 4.20 -0.97
CA ILE A 165 4.95 2.87 -0.77
C ILE A 165 6.02 1.77 -0.72
N ARG A 166 7.01 1.80 -1.61
CA ARG A 166 8.15 0.85 -1.57
C ARG A 166 8.94 0.96 -0.28
N GLN A 167 9.16 2.17 0.25
CA GLN A 167 9.87 2.36 1.52
C GLN A 167 9.09 1.81 2.71
N LEU A 168 7.75 1.89 2.72
CA LEU A 168 6.93 1.25 3.74
C LEU A 168 7.11 -0.27 3.77
N VAL A 169 7.19 -0.91 2.60
CA VAL A 169 7.46 -2.35 2.47
C VAL A 169 8.83 -2.71 3.04
N VAL A 170 9.86 -1.97 2.62
CA VAL A 170 11.24 -2.19 3.11
C VAL A 170 11.33 -2.01 4.63
N ALA A 171 10.74 -0.95 5.17
CA ALA A 171 10.76 -0.68 6.60
C ALA A 171 10.02 -1.76 7.42
N THR A 172 8.84 -2.18 6.93
CA THR A 172 8.04 -3.23 7.57
C THR A 172 8.76 -4.57 7.57
N ASP A 173 9.35 -4.97 6.44
CA ASP A 173 10.15 -6.19 6.35
C ASP A 173 11.33 -6.17 7.32
N ALA A 174 12.06 -5.05 7.37
CA ALA A 174 13.21 -4.89 8.26
C ALA A 174 12.80 -4.91 9.74
N ALA A 175 11.62 -4.40 10.09
CA ALA A 175 11.11 -4.44 11.45
C ALA A 175 10.82 -5.87 11.89
N LEU A 176 10.11 -6.63 11.06
CA LEU A 176 9.69 -7.99 11.39
C LEU A 176 10.83 -9.00 11.30
N ALA A 177 11.88 -8.72 10.53
CA ALA A 177 13.10 -9.52 10.52
C ALA A 177 13.94 -9.38 11.81
N LYS A 178 13.75 -8.30 12.59
CA LYS A 178 14.44 -8.11 13.88
C LYS A 178 13.69 -8.72 15.07
N SER A 179 12.40 -9.02 14.89
CA SER A 179 11.52 -9.57 15.92
C SER A 179 11.38 -11.09 15.86
N ALA A 180 11.94 -11.73 14.83
CA ALA A 180 12.08 -13.17 14.68
C ALA A 180 13.45 -13.63 15.20
#